data_AF-A0AAD9JZY2-F1
#
_entry.id   AF-A0AAD9JZY2-F1
#
_cell.length_a   1.000
_cell.length_b   1.000
_cell.length_c   1.000
_cell.angle_alpha   90.00
_cell.angle_beta   90.00
_cell.angle_gamma   90.00
#
_symmetry.space_group_name_H-M   'P 1'
#
loop_
_entity.id
_entity.type
_entity.pdbx_description
1 polymer ?
#
loop_
_entity_poly.entity_id
_entity_poly.type
_entity_poly.pdbx_seq_one_letter_code
_entity_poly.pdbx_strand_id
1 'polypeptide(L)'
;MAKKRTMQACNGKDSTNNGKLPLTEENCGDKTTQMLKCDKCRTVTNHDEAKEVRGRQSSHSTKVWWFLFSCVCVASIITRLYKIEEPAHVCWDETHFGKMGSWYINRTFFFDVHPPLGKMLIGLSGYLTGYDGSFPFSKPGDKYEKTPYIGMRVVCSCLGACLAPLAFDITWQLSGSLGAALLGASLILFDTGVLTLSQYILLDPILLFAITSATWSLLKFYSCKNTVKFVGLFVVLLAGVTVAWELWILVGDLNVTLTQFMKHLLARALGLILFPTIVYLTYFAIHFSLLNKSGNGDGFFSSGFQSQLQGNPLYNASMPASK
;
A
#
# COMPACT_ATOMS: atom_id res chain seq x y z
N MET A 1 -0.05 41.66 -56.51
CA MET A 1 -0.50 41.16 -55.19
C MET A 1 0.65 40.36 -54.56
N ALA A 2 1.18 40.87 -53.45
CA ALA A 2 2.45 40.51 -52.81
C ALA A 2 2.42 39.12 -52.14
N LYS A 3 3.53 38.40 -51.89
CA LYS A 3 4.87 38.26 -52.50
C LYS A 3 5.37 36.88 -52.02
N LYS A 4 6.02 36.14 -52.92
CA LYS A 4 6.49 34.74 -52.83
C LYS A 4 7.86 34.66 -52.12
N ARG A 5 8.13 33.54 -51.40
CA ARG A 5 9.39 32.73 -51.37
C ARG A 5 10.69 33.38 -50.83
N THR A 6 11.72 32.74 -50.25
CA THR A 6 12.09 31.39 -49.73
C THR A 6 13.39 31.58 -48.90
N MET A 7 13.79 30.54 -48.15
CA MET A 7 15.06 30.35 -47.41
C MET A 7 16.36 30.80 -48.11
N GLN A 8 17.38 31.17 -47.31
CA GLN A 8 18.78 30.78 -47.58
C GLN A 8 19.65 30.86 -46.31
N ALA A 9 20.42 29.80 -46.05
CA ALA A 9 21.54 29.76 -45.13
C ALA A 9 22.85 29.97 -45.90
N CYS A 10 23.88 30.59 -45.30
CA CYS A 10 25.27 30.48 -45.75
C CYS A 10 26.26 30.74 -44.60
N ASN A 11 27.28 29.87 -44.59
CA ASN A 11 28.50 29.81 -43.77
C ASN A 11 29.57 30.80 -44.30
N GLY A 12 30.57 31.19 -43.48
CA GLY A 12 31.84 31.71 -44.03
C GLY A 12 32.81 32.50 -43.13
N LYS A 13 33.78 31.77 -42.53
CA LYS A 13 35.26 31.98 -42.45
C LYS A 13 35.95 33.26 -41.89
N ASP A 14 37.06 32.93 -41.21
CA ASP A 14 38.17 33.68 -40.61
C ASP A 14 38.78 34.89 -41.35
N SER A 15 39.26 35.87 -40.57
CA SER A 15 40.55 36.57 -40.80
C SER A 15 41.07 37.31 -39.56
N THR A 16 42.20 36.81 -39.06
CA THR A 16 43.44 37.46 -38.59
C THR A 16 43.49 38.91 -38.05
N ASN A 17 44.22 39.02 -36.93
CA ASN A 17 45.28 39.98 -36.57
C ASN A 17 44.99 41.29 -35.80
N ASN A 18 45.60 41.33 -34.60
CA ASN A 18 46.45 42.38 -34.00
C ASN A 18 45.99 43.85 -34.01
N GLY A 19 45.90 44.45 -32.82
CA GLY A 19 46.03 45.91 -32.69
C GLY A 19 45.72 46.45 -31.31
N LYS A 20 46.74 47.05 -30.67
CA LYS A 20 46.71 47.77 -29.39
C LYS A 20 45.72 48.94 -29.35
N LEU A 21 45.27 49.25 -28.12
CA LEU A 21 44.81 50.54 -27.60
C LEU A 21 45.47 51.77 -28.26
N PRO A 22 44.78 52.94 -28.33
CA PRO A 22 44.88 53.88 -27.21
C PRO A 22 43.59 54.65 -26.85
N LEU A 23 43.62 55.10 -25.60
CA LEU A 23 42.76 56.10 -24.99
C LEU A 23 42.93 57.46 -25.69
N THR A 24 41.83 58.16 -25.94
CA THR A 24 41.78 59.63 -25.98
C THR A 24 40.49 60.09 -25.33
N GLU A 25 40.64 60.82 -24.23
CA GLU A 25 39.63 61.67 -23.60
C GLU A 25 39.25 62.82 -24.55
N GLU A 26 37.97 63.21 -24.60
CA GLU A 26 37.57 64.61 -24.40
C GLU A 26 36.04 64.81 -24.33
N ASN A 27 35.63 65.35 -23.18
CA ASN A 27 34.63 66.39 -22.93
C ASN A 27 33.11 66.19 -23.17
N CYS A 28 32.45 65.89 -22.04
CA CYS A 28 31.55 66.79 -21.28
C CYS A 28 30.34 67.43 -22.00
N GLY A 29 29.14 66.99 -21.61
CA GLY A 29 27.85 67.60 -21.98
C GLY A 29 26.69 66.96 -21.23
N ASP A 30 26.59 67.31 -19.94
CA ASP A 30 25.64 66.86 -18.93
C ASP A 30 24.15 66.86 -19.37
N LYS A 31 23.50 65.70 -19.26
CA LYS A 31 22.05 65.56 -19.01
C LYS A 31 21.79 64.38 -18.07
N THR A 32 22.37 64.44 -16.88
CA THR A 32 22.14 63.48 -15.79
C THR A 32 20.85 63.80 -15.03
N THR A 33 19.71 63.97 -15.71
CA THR A 33 18.42 64.14 -15.01
C THR A 33 17.23 63.66 -15.85
N GLN A 34 17.23 62.41 -16.34
CA GLN A 34 15.98 61.70 -16.69
C GLN A 34 16.20 60.23 -17.11
N MET A 35 16.82 59.40 -16.27
CA MET A 35 16.71 57.94 -16.47
C MET A 35 16.96 57.15 -15.17
N LEU A 36 16.45 57.65 -14.05
CA LEU A 36 16.44 56.95 -12.75
C LEU A 36 15.02 56.62 -12.28
N LYS A 37 14.14 56.28 -13.24
CA LYS A 37 12.75 55.90 -12.97
C LYS A 37 12.31 54.70 -13.81
N CYS A 38 13.12 53.64 -13.85
CA CYS A 38 12.65 52.35 -14.39
C CYS A 38 13.32 51.10 -13.78
N ASP A 39 13.81 51.15 -12.54
CA ASP A 39 14.31 49.92 -11.87
C ASP A 39 13.37 49.38 -10.79
N LYS A 40 12.34 50.15 -10.41
CA LYS A 40 11.37 49.72 -9.39
C LYS A 40 10.12 49.02 -9.95
N CYS A 41 9.90 49.04 -11.26
CA CYS A 41 8.82 48.25 -11.91
C CYS A 41 9.30 46.91 -12.46
N ARG A 42 10.61 46.70 -12.67
CA ARG A 42 11.16 45.47 -13.27
C ARG A 42 11.40 44.34 -12.26
N THR A 43 11.49 44.67 -10.98
CA THR A 43 11.73 43.70 -9.89
C THR A 43 10.44 43.12 -9.31
N VAL A 44 9.30 43.80 -9.46
CA VAL A 44 8.00 43.32 -8.97
C VAL A 44 7.40 42.26 -9.90
N THR A 45 7.56 42.37 -11.22
CA THR A 45 7.01 41.40 -12.18
C THR A 45 7.68 40.03 -12.10
N ASN A 46 8.98 39.97 -11.86
CA ASN A 46 9.72 38.70 -11.79
C ASN A 46 9.31 37.82 -10.61
N HIS A 47 8.90 38.41 -9.49
CA HIS A 47 8.58 37.64 -8.28
C HIS A 47 7.17 37.04 -8.33
N ASP A 48 6.23 37.77 -8.93
CA ASP A 48 4.85 37.31 -9.15
C ASP A 48 4.76 36.34 -10.33
N GLU A 49 5.47 36.59 -11.44
CA GLU A 49 5.59 35.64 -12.56
C GLU A 49 6.32 34.37 -12.14
N ALA A 50 7.40 34.44 -11.34
CA ALA A 50 8.07 33.24 -10.84
C ALA A 50 7.19 32.44 -9.85
N LYS A 51 6.37 33.11 -9.04
CA LYS A 51 5.37 32.44 -8.19
C LYS A 51 4.26 31.80 -9.02
N GLU A 52 3.80 32.47 -10.07
CA GLU A 52 2.75 31.95 -10.94
C GLU A 52 3.26 30.76 -11.78
N VAL A 53 4.48 30.85 -12.33
CA VAL A 53 5.15 29.74 -13.05
C VAL A 53 5.43 28.57 -12.13
N ARG A 54 5.94 28.83 -10.90
CA ARG A 54 6.22 27.77 -9.91
C ARG A 54 4.93 27.16 -9.37
N GLY A 55 3.86 27.94 -9.23
CA GLY A 55 2.51 27.49 -8.91
C GLY A 55 1.86 26.67 -10.02
N ARG A 56 2.05 27.07 -11.29
CA ARG A 56 1.56 26.36 -12.47
C ARG A 56 2.35 25.07 -12.71
N GLN A 57 3.66 25.03 -12.47
CA GLN A 57 4.48 23.81 -12.48
C GLN A 57 4.11 22.85 -11.34
N SER A 58 3.90 23.35 -10.12
CA SER A 58 3.45 22.54 -8.97
C SER A 58 2.06 21.94 -9.19
N SER A 59 1.13 22.74 -9.70
CA SER A 59 -0.23 22.29 -10.06
C SER A 59 -0.22 21.27 -11.21
N HIS A 60 0.58 21.50 -12.25
CA HIS A 60 0.72 20.57 -13.37
C HIS A 60 1.34 19.24 -12.94
N SER A 61 2.39 19.27 -12.12
CA SER A 61 3.02 18.07 -11.55
C SER A 61 2.03 17.23 -10.72
N THR A 62 1.21 17.89 -9.89
CA THR A 62 0.18 17.23 -9.08
C THR A 62 -0.89 16.56 -9.95
N LYS A 63 -1.35 17.22 -11.02
CA LYS A 63 -2.33 16.64 -11.96
C LYS A 63 -1.80 15.41 -12.68
N VAL A 64 -0.54 15.46 -13.13
CA VAL A 64 0.14 14.33 -13.79
C VAL A 64 0.28 13.15 -12.83
N TRP A 65 0.63 13.41 -11.56
CA TRP A 65 0.72 12.38 -10.53
C TRP A 65 -0.62 11.65 -10.33
N TRP A 66 -1.71 12.41 -10.14
CA TRP A 66 -3.05 11.83 -9.96
C TRP A 66 -3.50 11.05 -11.19
N PHE A 67 -3.26 11.57 -12.39
CA PHE A 67 -3.56 10.86 -13.62
C PHE A 67 -2.85 9.50 -13.70
N LEU A 68 -1.54 9.47 -13.47
CA LEU A 68 -0.75 8.23 -13.53
C LEU A 68 -1.14 7.24 -12.43
N PHE A 69 -1.37 7.73 -11.20
CA PHE A 69 -1.86 6.90 -10.12
C PHE A 69 -3.22 6.27 -10.47
N SER A 70 -4.16 7.04 -11.03
CA SER A 70 -5.43 6.53 -11.52
C SER A 70 -5.26 5.48 -12.62
N CYS A 71 -4.33 5.69 -13.57
CA CYS A 71 -4.00 4.68 -14.58
C CYS A 71 -3.50 3.37 -13.95
N VAL A 72 -2.62 3.45 -12.94
CA VAL A 72 -2.14 2.27 -12.21
C VAL A 72 -3.28 1.55 -11.48
N CYS A 73 -4.17 2.29 -10.81
CA CYS A 73 -5.35 1.72 -10.14
C CYS A 73 -6.25 0.98 -11.13
N VAL A 74 -6.60 1.62 -12.25
CA VAL A 74 -7.47 1.04 -13.27
C VAL A 74 -6.81 -0.20 -13.89
N ALA A 75 -5.53 -0.11 -14.28
CA ALA A 75 -4.80 -1.24 -14.83
C ALA A 75 -4.74 -2.41 -13.83
N SER A 76 -4.49 -2.13 -12.55
CA SER A 76 -4.42 -3.14 -11.49
C SER A 76 -5.74 -3.88 -11.26
N ILE A 77 -6.86 -3.15 -11.30
CA ILE A 77 -8.20 -3.72 -11.18
C ILE A 77 -8.51 -4.58 -12.41
N ILE A 78 -8.27 -4.05 -13.61
CA ILE A 78 -8.54 -4.78 -14.87
C ILE A 78 -7.75 -6.08 -14.90
N THR A 79 -6.44 -6.06 -14.64
CA THR A 79 -5.61 -7.26 -14.77
C THR A 79 -6.00 -8.37 -13.78
N ARG A 80 -6.43 -8.02 -12.58
CA ARG A 80 -6.75 -9.02 -11.53
C ARG A 80 -8.18 -9.51 -11.58
N LEU A 81 -9.13 -8.67 -12.00
CA LEU A 81 -10.53 -9.10 -12.21
C LEU A 81 -10.76 -9.69 -13.60
N TYR A 82 -9.78 -9.61 -14.50
CA TYR A 82 -9.88 -10.23 -15.82
C TYR A 82 -10.05 -11.75 -15.70
N LYS A 83 -11.17 -12.25 -16.24
CA LYS A 83 -11.50 -13.68 -16.29
C LYS A 83 -11.41 -14.40 -14.94
N ILE A 84 -11.91 -13.78 -13.87
CA ILE A 84 -11.89 -14.38 -12.52
C ILE A 84 -12.64 -15.71 -12.39
N GLU A 85 -13.61 -15.96 -13.28
CA GLU A 85 -14.38 -17.21 -13.38
C GLU A 85 -13.58 -18.34 -14.04
N GLU A 86 -12.49 -18.02 -14.75
CA GLU A 86 -11.61 -19.00 -15.35
C GLU A 86 -10.36 -19.18 -14.47
N PRO A 87 -9.94 -20.41 -14.14
CA PRO A 87 -10.61 -21.69 -14.38
C PRO A 87 -11.79 -21.96 -13.43
N ALA A 88 -12.88 -22.54 -13.96
CA ALA A 88 -14.07 -22.95 -13.20
C ALA A 88 -13.89 -24.30 -12.47
N HIS A 89 -12.70 -24.50 -11.88
CA HIS A 89 -12.39 -25.64 -11.01
C HIS A 89 -11.46 -25.20 -9.87
N VAL A 90 -11.46 -25.98 -8.81
CA VAL A 90 -10.66 -25.74 -7.60
C VAL A 90 -9.17 -25.83 -7.92
N CYS A 91 -8.41 -24.80 -7.60
CA CYS A 91 -6.97 -24.74 -7.83
C CYS A 91 -6.18 -24.87 -6.54
N TRP A 92 -5.08 -25.64 -6.54
CA TRP A 92 -4.07 -25.65 -5.47
C TRP A 92 -4.67 -25.62 -4.04
N ASP A 93 -4.44 -24.53 -3.30
CA ASP A 93 -4.87 -24.32 -1.91
C ASP A 93 -6.28 -23.75 -1.74
N GLU A 94 -7.03 -23.52 -2.82
CA GLU A 94 -8.47 -23.27 -2.73
C GLU A 94 -9.19 -24.45 -2.06
N THR A 95 -8.62 -25.66 -2.15
CA THR A 95 -9.06 -26.85 -1.41
C THR A 95 -9.08 -26.62 0.10
N HIS A 96 -8.04 -26.00 0.65
CA HIS A 96 -7.91 -25.72 2.08
C HIS A 96 -8.77 -24.51 2.48
N PHE A 97 -8.55 -23.36 1.84
CA PHE A 97 -9.17 -22.11 2.28
C PHE A 97 -10.65 -22.01 1.91
N GLY A 98 -11.07 -22.61 0.79
CA GLY A 98 -12.49 -22.73 0.45
C GLY A 98 -13.24 -23.64 1.43
N LYS A 99 -12.63 -24.76 1.83
CA LYS A 99 -13.19 -25.65 2.86
C LYS A 99 -13.30 -24.95 4.21
N MET A 100 -12.27 -24.19 4.59
CA MET A 100 -12.31 -23.39 5.82
C MET A 100 -13.39 -22.30 5.78
N GLY A 101 -13.58 -21.64 4.63
CA GLY A 101 -14.70 -20.72 4.43
C GLY A 101 -16.05 -21.40 4.63
N SER A 102 -16.19 -22.63 4.14
CA SER A 102 -17.39 -23.45 4.30
C SER A 102 -17.65 -23.81 5.78
N TRP A 103 -16.60 -24.12 6.53
CA TRP A 103 -16.71 -24.38 7.97
C TRP A 103 -17.17 -23.17 8.78
N TYR A 104 -16.77 -21.95 8.40
CA TYR A 104 -17.30 -20.74 9.02
C TYR A 104 -18.80 -20.54 8.77
N ILE A 105 -19.27 -20.82 7.55
CA ILE A 105 -20.69 -20.72 7.20
C ILE A 105 -21.50 -21.78 7.96
N ASN A 106 -20.99 -23.01 8.01
CA ASN A 106 -21.64 -24.13 8.71
C ASN A 106 -21.52 -24.06 10.23
N ARG A 107 -20.65 -23.18 10.75
CA ARG A 107 -20.27 -23.03 12.16
C ARG A 107 -19.59 -24.26 12.77
N THR A 108 -18.92 -25.05 11.94
CA THR A 108 -18.21 -26.27 12.37
C THR A 108 -16.78 -25.96 12.75
N PHE A 109 -16.39 -26.35 13.95
CA PHE A 109 -15.05 -26.09 14.47
C PHE A 109 -13.97 -26.86 13.70
N PHE A 110 -12.84 -26.19 13.47
CA PHE A 110 -11.67 -26.76 12.81
C PHE A 110 -10.39 -26.17 13.40
N PHE A 111 -9.30 -26.91 13.27
CA PHE A 111 -7.98 -26.48 13.70
C PHE A 111 -7.11 -26.16 12.48
N ASP A 112 -6.41 -25.04 12.51
CA ASP A 112 -5.50 -24.61 11.46
C ASP A 112 -4.33 -23.80 12.02
N VAL A 113 -3.20 -23.81 11.31
CA VAL A 113 -1.96 -23.12 11.70
C VAL A 113 -2.02 -21.61 11.51
N HIS A 114 -2.84 -21.10 10.58
CA HIS A 114 -2.90 -19.68 10.27
C HIS A 114 -3.93 -18.95 11.14
N PRO A 115 -3.73 -17.64 11.43
CA PRO A 115 -4.74 -16.82 12.07
C PRO A 115 -6.10 -16.82 11.33
N PRO A 116 -7.22 -16.55 12.03
CA PRO A 116 -8.55 -16.78 11.48
C PRO A 116 -9.04 -15.68 10.52
N LEU A 117 -8.51 -14.45 10.64
CA LEU A 117 -9.03 -13.26 9.94
C LEU A 117 -9.25 -13.47 8.44
N GLY A 118 -8.23 -13.89 7.71
CA GLY A 118 -8.35 -14.01 6.25
C GLY A 118 -9.37 -15.08 5.83
N LYS A 119 -9.45 -16.18 6.58
CA LYS A 119 -10.43 -17.24 6.33
C LYS A 119 -11.86 -16.79 6.66
N MET A 120 -12.02 -16.01 7.73
CA MET A 120 -13.32 -15.40 8.07
C MET A 120 -13.76 -14.43 6.97
N LEU A 121 -12.83 -13.65 6.40
CA LEU A 121 -13.15 -12.73 5.30
C LEU A 121 -13.57 -13.48 4.02
N ILE A 122 -12.88 -14.57 3.68
CA ILE A 122 -13.26 -15.45 2.57
C ILE A 122 -14.65 -16.05 2.80
N GLY A 123 -14.89 -16.62 3.99
CA GLY A 123 -16.19 -17.19 4.37
C GLY A 123 -17.31 -16.15 4.33
N LEU A 124 -17.06 -14.94 4.84
CA LEU A 124 -18.00 -13.82 4.79
C LEU A 124 -18.32 -13.42 3.35
N SER A 125 -17.31 -13.31 2.48
CA SER A 125 -17.53 -12.97 1.07
C SER A 125 -18.37 -14.04 0.35
N GLY A 126 -18.09 -15.31 0.61
CA GLY A 126 -18.92 -16.42 0.12
C GLY A 126 -20.37 -16.27 0.58
N TYR A 127 -20.59 -16.09 1.88
CA TYR A 127 -21.92 -15.92 2.45
C TYR A 127 -22.69 -14.74 1.84
N LEU A 128 -22.04 -13.58 1.69
CA LEU A 128 -22.65 -12.38 1.09
C LEU A 128 -22.99 -12.54 -0.39
N THR A 129 -22.33 -13.46 -1.10
CA THR A 129 -22.55 -13.74 -2.52
C THR A 129 -23.41 -14.98 -2.78
N GLY A 130 -23.99 -15.55 -1.72
CA GLY A 130 -24.97 -16.65 -1.81
C GLY A 130 -24.38 -18.05 -1.71
N TYR A 131 -23.12 -18.20 -1.30
CA TYR A 131 -22.53 -19.50 -0.99
C TYR A 131 -23.05 -20.03 0.35
N ASP A 132 -23.49 -21.28 0.34
CA ASP A 132 -24.17 -21.95 1.46
C ASP A 132 -23.24 -22.82 2.32
N GLY A 133 -21.97 -22.98 1.94
CA GLY A 133 -21.03 -23.83 2.67
C GLY A 133 -21.15 -25.34 2.37
N SER A 134 -21.92 -25.73 1.34
CA SER A 134 -22.16 -27.15 1.01
C SER A 134 -21.06 -27.79 0.15
N PHE A 135 -20.27 -27.00 -0.58
CA PHE A 135 -19.29 -27.52 -1.53
C PHE A 135 -18.06 -28.05 -0.77
N PRO A 136 -17.59 -29.28 -1.07
CA PRO A 136 -16.65 -29.99 -0.21
C PRO A 136 -15.18 -29.57 -0.36
N PHE A 137 -14.80 -28.91 -1.47
CA PHE A 137 -13.41 -28.51 -1.76
C PHE A 137 -12.41 -29.67 -1.56
N SER A 138 -12.68 -30.85 -2.14
CA SER A 138 -11.96 -32.09 -1.80
C SER A 138 -10.56 -32.16 -2.42
N LYS A 139 -10.46 -31.91 -3.73
CA LYS A 139 -9.19 -31.99 -4.45
C LYS A 139 -9.06 -30.92 -5.53
N PRO A 140 -7.83 -30.54 -5.93
CA PRO A 140 -7.63 -29.69 -7.08
C PRO A 140 -8.21 -30.33 -8.34
N GLY A 141 -8.85 -29.54 -9.19
CA GLY A 141 -9.52 -29.98 -10.41
C GLY A 141 -11.02 -30.29 -10.25
N ASP A 142 -11.56 -30.30 -9.03
CA ASP A 142 -13.00 -30.43 -8.82
C ASP A 142 -13.73 -29.23 -9.44
N LYS A 143 -14.75 -29.49 -10.26
CA LYS A 143 -15.53 -28.44 -10.92
C LYS A 143 -16.51 -27.83 -9.91
N TYR A 144 -16.67 -26.51 -9.97
CA TYR A 144 -17.60 -25.80 -9.08
C TYR A 144 -19.08 -26.01 -9.42
N GLU A 145 -19.39 -26.55 -10.59
CA GLU A 145 -20.77 -26.80 -11.04
C GLU A 145 -21.67 -25.55 -10.90
N LYS A 146 -22.65 -25.57 -9.99
CA LYS A 146 -23.57 -24.45 -9.71
C LYS A 146 -23.24 -23.69 -8.43
N THR A 147 -22.10 -23.99 -7.80
CA THR A 147 -21.69 -23.35 -6.56
C THR A 147 -21.25 -21.90 -6.80
N PRO A 148 -21.77 -20.91 -6.07
CA PRO A 148 -21.36 -19.52 -6.21
C PRO A 148 -20.03 -19.24 -5.48
N TYR A 149 -18.91 -19.61 -6.11
CA TYR A 149 -17.55 -19.41 -5.56
C TYR A 149 -16.94 -18.03 -5.90
N ILE A 150 -17.49 -17.33 -6.90
CA ILE A 150 -16.90 -16.13 -7.51
C ILE A 150 -16.64 -15.03 -6.45
N GLY A 151 -17.56 -14.83 -5.51
CA GLY A 151 -17.39 -13.84 -4.44
C GLY A 151 -16.14 -14.05 -3.59
N MET A 152 -15.76 -15.30 -3.35
CA MET A 152 -14.55 -15.62 -2.61
C MET A 152 -13.28 -15.24 -3.40
N ARG A 153 -13.26 -15.44 -4.72
CA ARG A 153 -12.15 -14.98 -5.56
C ARG A 153 -12.10 -13.46 -5.68
N VAL A 154 -13.26 -12.82 -5.82
CA VAL A 154 -13.38 -11.36 -5.95
C VAL A 154 -12.76 -10.64 -4.75
N VAL A 155 -13.03 -11.09 -3.51
CA VAL A 155 -12.42 -10.42 -2.33
C VAL A 155 -10.90 -10.52 -2.33
N CYS A 156 -10.34 -11.68 -2.69
CA CYS A 156 -8.90 -11.88 -2.82
C CYS A 156 -8.31 -11.00 -3.94
N SER A 157 -8.99 -10.94 -5.09
CA SER A 157 -8.58 -10.15 -6.25
C SER A 157 -8.63 -8.64 -5.99
N CYS A 158 -9.66 -8.17 -5.29
CA CYS A 158 -9.80 -6.76 -4.89
C CYS A 158 -8.66 -6.34 -3.96
N LEU A 159 -8.34 -7.15 -2.95
CA LEU A 159 -7.22 -6.87 -2.05
C LEU A 159 -5.87 -6.95 -2.76
N GLY A 160 -5.71 -7.92 -3.67
CA GLY A 160 -4.57 -7.99 -4.56
C GLY A 160 -4.44 -6.77 -5.49
N ALA A 161 -5.56 -6.19 -5.94
CA ALA A 161 -5.57 -5.02 -6.81
C ALA A 161 -5.09 -3.74 -6.12
N CYS A 162 -5.15 -3.69 -4.80
CA CYS A 162 -4.56 -2.61 -4.02
C CYS A 162 -3.03 -2.65 -3.96
N LEU A 163 -2.39 -3.79 -4.28
CA LEU A 163 -0.94 -3.94 -4.15
C LEU A 163 -0.15 -3.00 -5.07
N ALA A 164 -0.52 -2.90 -6.35
CA ALA A 164 0.19 -2.04 -7.31
C ALA A 164 0.02 -0.53 -7.00
N PRO A 165 -1.18 -0.02 -6.67
CA PRO A 165 -1.35 1.35 -6.18
C PRO A 165 -0.56 1.66 -4.90
N LEU A 166 -0.56 0.73 -3.92
CA LEU A 166 0.22 0.91 -2.69
C LEU A 166 1.72 0.93 -2.99
N ALA A 167 2.21 0.07 -3.88
CA ALA A 167 3.60 0.07 -4.32
C ALA A 167 3.98 1.39 -5.00
N PHE A 168 3.11 1.94 -5.86
CA PHE A 168 3.30 3.25 -6.47
C PHE A 168 3.53 4.34 -5.42
N ASP A 169 2.61 4.47 -4.44
CA ASP A 169 2.70 5.53 -3.43
C ASP A 169 3.86 5.31 -2.44
N ILE A 170 4.15 4.05 -2.09
CA ILE A 170 5.34 3.70 -1.28
C ILE A 170 6.61 4.16 -1.99
N THR A 171 6.80 3.79 -3.26
CA THR A 171 8.00 4.16 -4.00
C THR A 171 8.06 5.66 -4.29
N TRP A 172 6.91 6.32 -4.49
CA TRP A 172 6.85 7.78 -4.58
C TRP A 172 7.33 8.46 -3.29
N GLN A 173 6.84 8.03 -2.12
CA GLN A 173 7.27 8.57 -0.83
C GLN A 173 8.78 8.37 -0.58
N LEU A 174 9.31 7.22 -1.00
CA LEU A 174 10.73 6.91 -0.84
C LEU A 174 11.62 7.63 -1.84
N SER A 175 11.21 7.78 -3.10
CA SER A 175 12.10 8.32 -4.15
C SER A 175 11.86 9.79 -4.46
N GLY A 176 10.63 10.29 -4.31
CA GLY A 176 10.19 11.58 -4.85
C GLY A 176 10.17 11.63 -6.37
N SER A 177 10.39 10.50 -7.06
CA SER A 177 10.51 10.42 -8.51
C SER A 177 9.33 9.64 -9.09
N LEU A 178 8.68 10.26 -10.07
CA LEU A 178 7.51 9.68 -10.75
C LEU A 178 7.89 8.46 -11.58
N GLY A 179 9.07 8.48 -12.21
CA GLY A 179 9.58 7.35 -12.98
C GLY A 179 9.89 6.13 -12.10
N ALA A 180 10.45 6.36 -10.90
CA ALA A 180 10.69 5.28 -9.94
C ALA A 180 9.37 4.70 -9.40
N ALA A 181 8.39 5.56 -9.10
CA ALA A 181 7.07 5.12 -8.65
C ALA A 181 6.34 4.26 -9.71
N LEU A 182 6.39 4.69 -10.97
CA LEU A 182 5.84 3.91 -12.09
C LEU A 182 6.57 2.57 -12.26
N LEU A 183 7.90 2.55 -12.15
CA LEU A 183 8.67 1.31 -12.25
C LEU A 183 8.29 0.35 -11.12
N GLY A 184 8.24 0.83 -9.87
CA GLY A 184 7.84 0.02 -8.71
C GLY A 184 6.43 -0.56 -8.86
N ALA A 185 5.47 0.24 -9.31
CA ALA A 185 4.12 -0.22 -9.57
C ALA A 185 4.05 -1.23 -10.73
N SER A 186 4.82 -1.00 -11.79
CA SER A 186 4.87 -1.87 -12.97
C SER A 186 5.41 -3.26 -12.64
N LEU A 187 6.42 -3.35 -11.77
CA LEU A 187 6.95 -4.63 -11.30
C LEU A 187 5.84 -5.47 -10.63
N ILE A 188 5.03 -4.87 -9.75
CA ILE A 188 3.91 -5.58 -9.09
C ILE A 188 2.72 -5.80 -10.03
N LEU A 189 2.53 -4.92 -11.02
CA LEU A 189 1.43 -5.02 -11.98
C LEU A 189 1.64 -6.16 -12.98
N PHE A 190 2.88 -6.36 -13.43
CA PHE A 190 3.25 -7.35 -14.45
C PHE A 190 3.93 -8.60 -13.88
N ASP A 191 4.09 -8.70 -12.56
CA ASP A 191 4.50 -9.96 -11.92
C ASP A 191 3.38 -11.00 -12.02
N THR A 192 3.62 -12.02 -12.83
CA THR A 192 2.69 -13.12 -13.06
C THR A 192 2.41 -13.91 -11.78
N GLY A 193 3.37 -14.04 -10.87
CA GLY A 193 3.20 -14.75 -9.60
C GLY A 193 2.20 -14.01 -8.70
N VAL A 194 2.41 -12.72 -8.47
CA VAL A 194 1.48 -11.89 -7.67
C VAL A 194 0.09 -11.84 -8.31
N LEU A 195 0.03 -11.75 -9.65
CA LEU A 195 -1.22 -11.79 -10.38
C LEU A 195 -1.96 -13.11 -10.13
N THR A 196 -1.31 -14.26 -10.35
CA THR A 196 -1.94 -15.57 -10.12
C THR A 196 -2.40 -15.76 -8.67
N LEU A 197 -1.55 -15.46 -7.68
CA LEU A 197 -1.91 -15.62 -6.27
C LEU A 197 -3.12 -14.75 -5.88
N SER A 198 -3.28 -13.58 -6.49
CA SER A 198 -4.40 -12.67 -6.21
C SER A 198 -5.76 -13.13 -6.73
N GLN A 199 -5.80 -14.00 -7.74
CA GLN A 199 -7.05 -14.36 -8.43
C GLN A 199 -7.81 -15.51 -7.77
N TYR A 200 -7.12 -16.32 -6.96
CA TYR A 200 -7.67 -17.53 -6.37
C TYR A 200 -8.05 -17.32 -4.89
N ILE A 201 -8.83 -18.25 -4.33
CA ILE A 201 -9.25 -18.26 -2.93
C ILE A 201 -8.06 -18.64 -2.03
N LEU A 202 -7.12 -17.71 -1.85
CA LEU A 202 -5.92 -17.86 -1.01
C LEU A 202 -5.86 -16.80 0.09
N LEU A 203 -5.05 -17.08 1.11
CA LEU A 203 -4.73 -16.11 2.16
C LEU A 203 -3.63 -15.13 1.75
N ASP A 204 -2.77 -15.49 0.79
CA ASP A 204 -1.64 -14.67 0.37
C ASP A 204 -2.02 -13.25 -0.06
N PRO A 205 -3.09 -13.02 -0.85
CA PRO A 205 -3.47 -11.66 -1.26
C PRO A 205 -3.88 -10.80 -0.06
N ILE A 206 -4.56 -11.39 0.92
CA ILE A 206 -4.96 -10.72 2.16
C ILE A 206 -3.71 -10.38 3.00
N LEU A 207 -2.78 -11.32 3.10
CA LEU A 207 -1.52 -11.14 3.81
C LEU A 207 -0.64 -10.07 3.16
N LEU A 208 -0.44 -10.14 1.84
CA LEU A 208 0.33 -9.18 1.07
C LEU A 208 -0.29 -7.78 1.16
N PHE A 209 -1.62 -7.68 1.10
CA PHE A 209 -2.33 -6.42 1.31
C PHE A 209 -2.08 -5.85 2.71
N ALA A 210 -2.16 -6.68 3.75
CA ALA A 210 -1.89 -6.25 5.12
C ALA A 210 -0.44 -5.78 5.31
N ILE A 211 0.55 -6.50 4.75
CA ILE A 211 1.98 -6.15 4.84
C ILE A 211 2.27 -4.85 4.09
N THR A 212 1.78 -4.71 2.86
CA THR A 212 1.98 -3.50 2.05
C THR A 212 1.27 -2.29 2.65
N SER A 213 0.04 -2.46 3.17
CA SER A 213 -0.69 -1.40 3.87
C SER A 213 -0.01 -0.98 5.18
N ALA A 214 0.56 -1.93 5.93
CA ALA A 214 1.34 -1.63 7.13
C ALA A 214 2.61 -0.85 6.79
N THR A 215 3.33 -1.26 5.73
CA THR A 215 4.51 -0.55 5.22
C THR A 215 4.16 0.87 4.78
N TRP A 216 3.06 1.03 4.05
CA TRP A 216 2.56 2.32 3.61
C TRP A 216 2.21 3.25 4.78
N SER A 217 1.49 2.73 5.78
CA SER A 217 1.10 3.48 6.98
C SER A 217 2.33 3.92 7.80
N LEU A 218 3.33 3.04 7.90
CA LEU A 218 4.60 3.34 8.56
C LEU A 218 5.36 4.47 7.84
N LEU A 219 5.44 4.41 6.51
CA LEU A 219 6.10 5.47 5.72
C LEU A 219 5.37 6.82 5.81
N LYS A 220 4.04 6.82 5.87
CA LYS A 220 3.28 8.05 6.12
C LYS A 220 3.59 8.63 7.49
N PHE A 221 3.68 7.78 8.52
CA PHE A 221 4.07 8.21 9.86
C PHE A 221 5.49 8.79 9.90
N TYR A 222 6.45 8.17 9.22
CA TYR A 222 7.84 8.68 9.13
C TYR A 222 7.99 9.91 8.25
N SER A 223 7.20 10.04 7.18
CA SER A 223 7.21 11.22 6.32
C SER A 223 6.80 12.48 7.09
N CYS A 224 5.94 12.35 8.11
CA CYS A 224 5.63 13.45 9.04
C CYS A 224 6.81 13.82 9.97
N LYS A 225 7.85 12.99 10.06
CA LYS A 225 8.99 13.15 10.99
C LYS A 225 10.35 13.32 10.31
N ASN A 226 10.43 13.35 8.97
CA ASN A 226 11.66 13.51 8.18
C ASN A 226 12.75 12.42 8.39
N THR A 227 12.39 11.20 8.79
CA THR A 227 13.37 10.16 9.21
C THR A 227 13.29 8.91 8.33
N VAL A 228 14.20 8.86 7.34
CA VAL A 228 14.78 7.69 6.60
C VAL A 228 13.92 6.91 5.56
N LYS A 229 14.63 6.42 4.53
CA LYS A 229 14.20 5.64 3.35
C LYS A 229 14.79 4.21 3.37
N PHE A 230 14.05 3.23 2.81
CA PHE A 230 14.33 1.77 2.56
C PHE A 230 14.12 0.80 3.77
N VAL A 231 13.69 -0.48 3.67
CA VAL A 231 13.14 -1.39 2.63
C VAL A 231 12.26 -2.47 3.29
N GLY A 232 11.34 -3.09 2.54
CA GLY A 232 10.37 -4.09 2.99
C GLY A 232 10.82 -5.56 2.88
N LEU A 233 10.99 -6.18 4.05
CA LEU A 233 10.67 -7.58 4.40
C LEU A 233 10.87 -7.75 5.92
N PHE A 234 11.74 -6.92 6.49
CA PHE A 234 11.90 -6.72 7.92
C PHE A 234 10.85 -5.78 8.53
N VAL A 235 9.68 -5.53 7.96
CA VAL A 235 8.83 -4.38 8.35
C VAL A 235 8.47 -4.34 9.84
N VAL A 236 8.19 -5.48 10.47
CA VAL A 236 7.90 -5.53 11.93
C VAL A 236 9.18 -5.42 12.77
N LEU A 237 10.25 -6.11 12.38
CA LEU A 237 11.52 -6.12 13.11
C LEU A 237 12.26 -4.78 12.95
N LEU A 238 12.27 -4.24 11.73
CA LEU A 238 12.69 -2.90 11.36
C LEU A 238 11.83 -1.86 12.06
N ALA A 239 10.49 -1.98 12.09
CA ALA A 239 9.66 -1.05 12.88
C ALA A 239 10.03 -1.10 14.37
N GLY A 240 10.29 -2.28 14.92
CA GLY A 240 10.78 -2.44 16.29
C GLY A 240 12.15 -1.78 16.51
N VAL A 241 13.12 -2.05 15.63
CA VAL A 241 14.48 -1.50 15.69
C VAL A 241 14.48 0.01 15.44
N THR A 242 13.69 0.53 14.51
CA THR A 242 13.58 1.97 14.23
C THR A 242 12.88 2.69 15.38
N VAL A 243 11.87 2.09 16.00
CA VAL A 243 11.24 2.63 17.20
C VAL A 243 12.21 2.64 18.38
N ALA A 244 12.98 1.56 18.56
CA ALA A 244 14.02 1.49 19.60
C ALA A 244 15.11 2.55 19.37
N TRP A 245 15.56 2.72 18.11
CA TRP A 245 16.53 3.74 17.71
C TRP A 245 15.99 5.16 17.90
N GLU A 246 14.72 5.41 17.56
CA GLU A 246 14.07 6.70 17.82
C GLU A 246 13.94 6.98 19.32
N LEU A 247 13.57 5.98 20.12
CA LEU A 247 13.54 6.13 21.57
C LEU A 247 14.93 6.42 22.13
N TRP A 248 15.98 5.78 21.59
CA TRP A 248 17.36 6.04 21.97
C TRP A 248 17.81 7.46 21.66
N ILE A 249 17.53 7.98 20.45
CA ILE A 249 17.81 9.38 20.09
C ILE A 249 17.03 10.33 20.99
N LEU A 250 15.77 10.03 21.28
CA LEU A 250 14.90 10.88 22.11
C LEU A 250 15.36 10.94 23.58
N VAL A 251 15.97 9.86 24.09
CA VAL A 251 16.62 9.87 25.42
C VAL A 251 17.87 10.76 25.42
N GLY A 252 18.60 10.83 24.30
CA GLY A 252 19.79 11.66 24.16
C GLY A 252 19.52 13.16 23.90
N ASP A 253 18.28 13.54 23.59
CA ASP A 253 17.91 14.93 23.35
C ASP A 253 17.62 15.67 24.67
N LEU A 254 18.57 16.49 25.10
CA LEU A 254 18.49 17.29 26.32
C LEU A 254 17.37 18.35 26.30
N ASN A 255 16.76 18.61 25.13
CA ASN A 255 15.65 19.55 25.00
C ASN A 255 14.27 18.92 25.26
N VAL A 256 14.20 17.58 25.36
CA VAL A 256 12.95 16.86 25.57
C VAL A 256 12.72 16.61 27.06
N THR A 257 11.58 17.11 27.56
CA THR A 257 11.20 16.87 28.96
C THR A 257 10.81 15.40 29.20
N LEU A 258 11.04 14.90 30.42
CA LEU A 258 10.67 13.53 30.80
C LEU A 258 9.19 13.22 30.53
N THR A 259 8.31 14.20 30.70
CA THR A 259 6.87 14.05 30.41
C THR A 259 6.59 13.89 28.92
N GLN A 260 7.31 14.59 28.05
CA GLN A 260 7.19 14.43 26.59
C GLN A 260 7.73 13.05 26.16
N PHE A 261 8.88 12.64 26.70
CA PHE A 261 9.41 11.30 26.47
C PHE A 261 8.42 10.21 26.86
N MET A 262 7.82 10.30 28.06
CA MET A 262 6.82 9.34 28.54
C MET A 262 5.57 9.31 27.66
N LYS A 263 5.10 10.46 27.16
CA LYS A 263 3.99 10.50 26.18
C LYS A 263 4.36 9.78 24.88
N HIS A 264 5.58 9.96 24.38
CA HIS A 264 6.05 9.27 23.17
C HIS A 264 6.22 7.76 23.37
N LEU A 265 6.76 7.34 24.52
CA LEU A 265 6.88 5.93 24.87
C LEU A 265 5.51 5.26 25.00
N LEU A 266 4.60 5.89 25.76
CA LEU A 266 3.25 5.38 25.98
C LEU A 266 2.45 5.32 24.67
N ALA A 267 2.49 6.36 23.84
CA ALA A 267 1.80 6.37 22.55
C ALA A 267 2.27 5.23 21.63
N ARG A 268 3.59 4.94 21.60
CA ARG A 268 4.13 3.84 20.80
C ARG A 268 3.80 2.47 21.39
N ALA A 269 3.87 2.30 22.72
CA ALA A 269 3.47 1.05 23.38
C ALA A 269 1.98 0.74 23.15
N LEU A 270 1.11 1.75 23.27
CA LEU A 270 -0.32 1.61 23.00
C LEU A 270 -0.60 1.31 21.52
N GLY A 271 0.03 2.05 20.60
CA GLY A 271 -0.23 1.94 19.16
C GLY A 271 0.38 0.71 18.48
N LEU A 272 1.56 0.26 18.92
CA LEU A 272 2.33 -0.80 18.24
C LEU A 272 2.25 -2.16 18.94
N ILE A 273 1.88 -2.21 20.23
CA ILE A 273 1.81 -3.47 21.00
C ILE A 273 0.37 -3.74 21.44
N LEU A 274 -0.22 -2.82 22.21
CA LEU A 274 -1.55 -3.06 22.79
C LEU A 274 -2.63 -3.17 21.70
N PHE A 275 -2.65 -2.21 20.76
CA PHE A 275 -3.66 -2.19 19.70
C PHE A 275 -3.63 -3.45 18.81
N PRO A 276 -2.48 -3.89 18.25
CA PRO A 276 -2.44 -5.15 17.48
C PRO A 276 -2.82 -6.38 18.32
N THR A 277 -2.45 -6.42 19.60
CA THR A 277 -2.82 -7.52 20.50
C THR A 277 -4.33 -7.58 20.70
N ILE A 278 -4.99 -6.44 20.96
CA ILE A 278 -6.46 -6.37 21.10
C ILE A 278 -7.15 -6.81 19.81
N VAL A 279 -6.67 -6.34 18.66
CA VAL A 279 -7.22 -6.72 17.35
C VAL A 279 -7.08 -8.23 17.12
N TYR A 280 -5.90 -8.80 17.39
CA TYR A 280 -5.64 -10.24 17.28
C TYR A 280 -6.57 -11.06 18.18
N LEU A 281 -6.67 -10.71 19.47
CA LEU A 281 -7.53 -11.39 20.43
C LEU A 281 -9.01 -11.27 20.05
N THR A 282 -9.43 -10.14 19.51
CA THR A 282 -10.81 -9.91 19.06
C THR A 282 -11.16 -10.83 17.88
N TYR A 283 -10.27 -10.99 16.90
CA TYR A 283 -10.51 -11.92 15.80
C TYR A 283 -10.58 -13.38 16.25
N PHE A 284 -9.76 -13.78 17.22
CA PHE A 284 -9.87 -15.11 17.82
C PHE A 284 -11.15 -15.28 18.64
N ALA A 285 -11.58 -14.26 19.38
CA ALA A 285 -12.86 -14.27 20.10
C ALA A 285 -14.05 -14.42 19.13
N ILE A 286 -14.02 -13.71 17.99
CA ILE A 286 -15.02 -13.87 16.92
C ILE A 286 -14.95 -15.29 16.34
N HIS A 287 -13.75 -15.81 16.05
CA HIS A 287 -13.56 -17.16 15.53
C HIS A 287 -14.19 -18.23 16.45
N PHE A 288 -13.90 -18.20 17.74
CA PHE A 288 -14.44 -19.18 18.69
C PHE A 288 -15.94 -18.98 18.96
N SER A 289 -16.44 -17.74 18.96
CA SER A 289 -17.89 -17.51 19.10
C SER A 289 -18.70 -17.92 17.87
N LEU A 290 -18.10 -17.85 16.68
CA LEU A 290 -18.74 -18.23 15.42
C LEU A 290 -18.79 -19.74 15.23
N LEU A 291 -17.70 -20.46 15.55
CA LEU A 291 -17.57 -21.92 15.38
C LEU A 291 -18.05 -22.68 16.63
N ASN A 292 -19.36 -22.81 16.77
CA ASN A 292 -19.99 -23.40 17.95
C ASN A 292 -20.38 -24.88 17.82
N LYS A 293 -20.17 -25.51 16.66
CA LYS A 293 -20.44 -26.93 16.42
C LYS A 293 -19.15 -27.75 16.37
N SER A 294 -19.23 -29.01 16.76
CA SER A 294 -18.16 -29.99 16.62
C SER A 294 -17.77 -30.19 15.16
N GLY A 295 -16.49 -30.50 14.94
CA GLY A 295 -15.91 -30.76 13.62
C GLY A 295 -14.52 -31.36 13.77
N ASN A 296 -13.87 -31.72 12.66
CA ASN A 296 -12.69 -32.58 12.64
C ASN A 296 -11.46 -32.06 13.43
N GLY A 297 -11.47 -30.79 13.87
CA GLY A 297 -10.38 -30.19 14.63
C GLY A 297 -10.57 -30.14 16.15
N ASP A 298 -11.72 -30.57 16.68
CA ASP A 298 -12.02 -30.44 18.12
C ASP A 298 -11.19 -31.38 19.01
N GLY A 299 -10.79 -32.54 18.49
CA GLY A 299 -9.96 -33.52 19.19
C GLY A 299 -8.56 -33.03 19.62
N PHE A 300 -8.07 -31.92 19.06
CA PHE A 300 -6.80 -31.30 19.47
C PHE A 300 -6.93 -30.40 20.70
N PHE A 301 -8.16 -30.12 21.17
CA PHE A 301 -8.43 -29.23 22.29
C PHE A 301 -8.76 -29.99 23.56
N SER A 302 -8.69 -29.29 24.70
CA SER A 302 -9.06 -29.88 25.99
C SER A 302 -10.52 -30.33 25.97
N SER A 303 -10.82 -31.37 26.74
CA SER A 303 -12.17 -31.87 26.92
C SER A 303 -13.14 -30.83 27.48
N GLY A 304 -12.65 -29.86 28.25
CA GLY A 304 -13.44 -28.70 28.70
C GLY A 304 -13.81 -27.72 27.58
N PHE A 305 -13.02 -27.63 26.51
CA PHE A 305 -13.40 -26.88 25.30
C PHE A 305 -14.35 -27.71 24.43
N GLN A 306 -14.06 -29.00 24.24
CA GLN A 306 -14.91 -29.91 23.47
C GLN A 306 -16.34 -29.98 24.03
N SER A 307 -16.52 -29.89 25.35
CA SER A 307 -17.84 -29.90 25.98
C SER A 307 -18.70 -28.66 25.68
N GLN A 308 -18.10 -27.59 25.15
CA GLN A 308 -18.80 -26.38 24.72
C GLN A 308 -19.33 -26.47 23.28
N LEU A 309 -18.86 -27.45 22.49
CA LEU A 309 -19.18 -27.59 21.07
C LEU A 309 -20.43 -28.45 20.85
N GLN A 310 -21.41 -27.90 20.15
CA GLN A 310 -22.66 -28.60 19.82
C GLN A 310 -22.38 -29.80 18.91
N GLY A 311 -22.92 -30.96 19.27
CA GLY A 311 -22.73 -32.22 18.52
C GLY A 311 -21.47 -33.00 18.90
N ASN A 312 -20.65 -32.50 19.83
CA ASN A 312 -19.56 -33.30 20.41
C ASN A 312 -20.12 -34.33 21.41
N PRO A 313 -19.58 -35.56 21.52
CA PRO A 313 -19.99 -36.54 22.53
C PRO A 313 -19.87 -36.05 23.98
N LEU A 314 -18.97 -35.10 24.26
CA LEU A 314 -18.75 -34.51 25.57
C LEU A 314 -19.60 -33.26 25.81
N TYR A 315 -20.52 -32.90 24.92
CA TYR A 315 -21.33 -31.69 25.03
C TYR A 315 -22.12 -31.66 26.35
N ASN A 316 -21.98 -30.56 27.11
CA ASN A 316 -22.51 -30.41 28.47
C ASN A 316 -22.03 -31.43 29.52
N ALA A 317 -20.95 -32.17 29.26
CA ALA A 317 -20.36 -33.04 30.27
C ALA A 317 -19.74 -32.21 31.41
N SER A 318 -20.03 -32.59 32.66
CA SER A 318 -19.38 -32.02 33.84
C SER A 318 -17.96 -32.57 33.95
N MET A 319 -16.98 -31.75 33.59
CA MET A 319 -15.56 -32.13 33.66
C MET A 319 -15.03 -31.95 35.08
N PRO A 320 -14.32 -32.93 35.67
CA PRO A 320 -13.66 -32.73 36.95
C PRO A 320 -12.61 -31.64 36.80
N ALA A 321 -12.57 -30.70 37.75
CA ALA A 321 -11.61 -29.58 37.74
C ALA A 321 -10.18 -30.13 37.67
N SER A 322 -9.38 -29.64 36.73
CA SER A 322 -7.95 -29.99 36.69
C SER A 322 -7.28 -29.44 37.94
N LYS A 323 -6.72 -30.33 38.76
CA LYS A 323 -5.83 -29.96 39.86
C LYS A 323 -4.53 -29.37 39.33
#